data_AF-A0A0L0UR13-F1
#
_entry.id   AF-A0A0L0UR13-F1
#
_cell.length_a   1.000
_cell.length_b   1.000
_cell.length_c   1.000
_cell.angle_alpha   90.00
_cell.angle_beta   90.00
_cell.angle_gamma   90.00
#
_symmetry.space_group_name_H-M   'P 1'
#
loop_
_entity.id
_entity.type
_entity.pdbx_description
1 polymer ?
#
loop_
_entity_poly.entity_id
_entity_poly.type
_entity_poly.pdbx_seq_one_letter_code
_entity_poly.pdbx_strand_id
1 'polypeptide(L)'
;MMLVEDELFDNKADIGELLQTVTSSRYLHRRAPPVFHGEYDLEKLFEMRSINFKQATCTTKEVFIWLLNQIDLHDVFHNNCFRPQLPVPHQLELAHKRLGSNGNGASVG
;
A
#
# COMPACT_ATOMS: atom_id res chain seq x y z
N MET A 1 12.87 44.80 1.90
CA MET A 1 13.34 43.64 1.12
C MET A 1 12.13 42.74 0.91
N MET A 2 11.35 43.06 -0.10
CA MET A 2 10.03 42.46 -0.40
C MET A 2 9.96 42.42 -1.92
N LEU A 3 10.62 41.44 -2.55
CA LEU A 3 10.71 41.31 -4.01
C LEU A 3 11.00 39.85 -4.37
N VAL A 4 10.18 38.92 -3.89
CA VAL A 4 10.18 37.53 -4.40
C VAL A 4 8.75 37.02 -4.56
N GLU A 5 7.81 37.50 -3.75
CA GLU A 5 6.40 37.08 -3.84
C GLU A 5 5.59 37.87 -4.89
N ASP A 6 5.90 39.16 -5.11
CA ASP A 6 5.12 40.03 -6.02
C ASP A 6 5.39 39.78 -7.52
N GLU A 7 6.54 39.24 -7.91
CA GLU A 7 6.84 38.94 -9.32
C GLU A 7 6.30 37.58 -9.80
N LEU A 8 5.92 36.67 -8.89
CA LEU A 8 5.50 35.32 -9.27
C LEU A 8 4.02 35.24 -9.67
N PHE A 9 3.23 36.27 -9.34
CA PHE A 9 1.75 36.24 -9.45
C PHE A 9 1.15 37.52 -10.05
N ASP A 10 1.93 38.29 -10.81
CA ASP A 10 1.53 39.63 -11.27
C ASP A 10 0.43 39.63 -12.34
N ASN A 11 0.14 38.45 -12.93
CA ASN A 11 -0.87 38.30 -13.96
C ASN A 11 -1.96 37.30 -13.55
N LYS A 12 -3.18 37.81 -13.36
CA LYS A 12 -4.37 37.03 -13.01
C LYS A 12 -4.65 35.89 -14.02
N ALA A 13 -4.23 36.04 -15.27
CA ALA A 13 -4.31 35.00 -16.29
C ALA A 13 -3.42 33.79 -15.96
N ASP A 14 -2.19 34.03 -15.50
CA ASP A 14 -1.19 33.02 -15.19
C ASP A 14 -1.61 32.20 -13.95
N ILE A 15 -2.24 32.87 -12.97
CA ILE A 15 -2.87 32.19 -11.82
C ILE A 15 -4.02 31.29 -12.27
N GLY A 16 -4.84 31.76 -13.22
CA GLY A 16 -5.95 30.99 -13.78
C GLY A 16 -5.46 29.73 -14.50
N GLU A 17 -4.40 29.84 -15.29
CA GLU A 17 -3.78 28.71 -15.99
C GLU A 17 -3.11 27.72 -15.03
N LEU A 18 -2.42 28.21 -13.99
CA LEU A 18 -1.83 27.37 -12.96
C LEU A 18 -2.90 26.63 -12.16
N LEU A 19 -3.97 27.32 -11.76
CA LEU A 19 -5.11 26.70 -11.08
C LEU A 19 -5.74 25.62 -11.96
N GLN A 20 -5.94 25.91 -13.24
CA GLN A 20 -6.50 24.96 -14.20
C GLN A 20 -5.58 23.75 -14.40
N THR A 21 -4.26 23.95 -14.43
CA THR A 21 -3.27 22.87 -14.53
C THR A 21 -3.29 22.00 -13.28
N VAL A 22 -3.40 22.62 -12.10
CA VAL A 22 -3.45 21.95 -10.81
C VAL A 22 -4.76 21.17 -10.63
N THR A 23 -5.93 21.75 -10.99
CA THR A 23 -7.23 21.08 -10.90
C THR A 23 -7.41 20.00 -11.97
N SER A 24 -6.85 20.18 -13.17
CA SER A 24 -6.84 19.16 -14.22
C SER A 24 -5.85 18.03 -13.95
N SER A 25 -4.89 18.23 -13.04
CA SER A 25 -3.97 17.18 -12.63
C SER A 25 -4.71 16.02 -11.94
N ARG A 26 -4.26 14.80 -12.23
CA ARG A 26 -4.81 13.52 -11.73
C ARG A 26 -4.84 13.45 -10.18
N TYR A 27 -4.04 14.25 -9.49
CA TYR A 27 -3.87 14.18 -8.04
C TYR A 27 -4.98 14.87 -7.25
N LEU A 28 -5.63 15.90 -7.82
CA LEU A 28 -6.71 16.64 -7.14
C LEU A 28 -8.12 16.23 -7.58
N HIS A 29 -8.24 15.36 -8.59
CA HIS A 29 -9.52 14.76 -8.93
C HIS A 29 -10.02 13.87 -7.80
N ARG A 30 -11.34 13.92 -7.54
CA ARG A 30 -12.02 13.01 -6.62
C ARG A 30 -11.79 11.57 -7.09
N ARG A 31 -10.88 10.86 -6.42
CA ARG A 31 -10.63 9.45 -6.70
C ARG A 31 -11.89 8.65 -6.38
N ALA A 32 -12.16 7.63 -7.19
CA ALA A 32 -13.10 6.60 -6.79
C ALA A 32 -12.70 6.08 -5.40
N PRO A 33 -13.68 5.73 -4.53
CA PRO A 33 -13.37 5.05 -3.29
C PRO A 33 -12.43 3.88 -3.58
N PRO A 34 -11.38 3.66 -2.77
CA PRO A 34 -10.55 2.50 -2.95
C PRO A 34 -11.44 1.25 -2.93
N VAL A 35 -11.22 0.35 -3.89
CA VAL A 35 -11.86 -0.97 -3.84
C VAL A 35 -11.20 -1.69 -2.67
N PHE A 36 -11.94 -1.80 -1.57
CA PHE A 36 -11.54 -2.66 -0.48
C PHE A 36 -11.60 -4.09 -1.01
N HIS A 37 -10.46 -4.79 -0.99
CA HIS A 37 -10.53 -6.24 -1.01
C HIS A 37 -11.36 -6.65 0.22
N GLY A 38 -12.32 -7.54 0.03
CA GLY A 38 -13.16 -8.04 1.13
C GLY A 38 -12.30 -8.58 2.28
N GLU A 39 -12.91 -8.79 3.45
CA GLU A 39 -12.21 -9.36 4.62
C GLU A 39 -11.37 -10.55 4.20
N TYR A 40 -10.06 -10.36 4.29
CA TYR A 40 -9.12 -11.37 3.89
C TYR A 40 -9.10 -12.41 5.01
N ASP A 41 -9.45 -13.63 4.67
CA ASP A 41 -9.80 -14.64 5.66
C ASP A 41 -8.58 -15.51 5.97
N LEU A 42 -7.91 -15.22 7.09
CA LEU A 42 -6.78 -16.00 7.57
C LEU A 42 -7.18 -17.44 7.90
N GLU A 43 -8.41 -17.67 8.34
CA GLU A 43 -8.91 -19.00 8.62
C GLU A 43 -8.93 -19.81 7.32
N LYS A 44 -9.51 -19.26 6.24
CA LYS A 44 -9.45 -19.88 4.91
C LYS A 44 -8.02 -20.11 4.42
N LEU A 45 -7.09 -19.19 4.70
CA LEU A 45 -5.68 -19.35 4.34
C LEU A 45 -5.08 -20.58 5.05
N PHE A 46 -5.30 -20.72 6.36
CA PHE A 46 -4.77 -21.84 7.14
C PHE A 46 -5.52 -23.16 6.91
N GLU A 47 -6.77 -23.12 6.45
CA GLU A 47 -7.52 -24.31 6.00
C GLU A 47 -6.99 -24.89 4.68
N MET A 48 -6.27 -24.11 3.87
CA MET A 48 -5.73 -24.59 2.61
C MET A 48 -4.79 -25.79 2.79
N ARG A 49 -4.79 -26.70 1.81
CA ARG A 49 -3.76 -27.75 1.72
C ARG A 49 -2.37 -27.11 1.69
N SER A 50 -1.38 -27.73 2.32
CA SER A 50 -0.02 -27.17 2.44
C SER A 50 0.60 -26.78 1.10
N ILE A 51 0.30 -27.51 0.02
CA ILE A 51 0.75 -27.16 -1.34
C ILE A 51 0.14 -25.84 -1.84
N ASN A 52 -1.16 -25.62 -1.60
CA ASN A 52 -1.85 -24.39 -2.00
C ASN A 52 -1.41 -23.22 -1.12
N PHE A 53 -1.24 -23.45 0.18
CA PHE A 53 -0.68 -22.46 1.10
C PHE A 53 0.71 -22.01 0.63
N LYS A 54 1.58 -22.96 0.28
CA LYS A 54 2.93 -22.68 -0.22
C LYS A 54 2.90 -21.94 -1.56
N GLN A 55 1.96 -22.26 -2.44
CA GLN A 55 1.80 -21.53 -3.69
C GLN A 55 1.34 -20.08 -3.45
N ALA A 56 0.43 -19.85 -2.50
CA ALA A 56 -0.13 -18.54 -2.22
C ALA A 56 0.82 -17.62 -1.43
N THR A 57 1.55 -18.18 -0.46
CA THR A 57 2.40 -17.45 0.49
C THR A 57 3.90 -17.62 0.23
N CYS A 58 4.28 -18.42 -0.77
CA CYS A 58 5.66 -18.78 -1.08
C CYS A 58 6.46 -19.39 0.09
N THR A 59 5.79 -19.84 1.16
CA THR A 59 6.41 -20.41 2.36
C THR A 59 5.59 -21.58 2.91
N THR A 60 6.10 -22.33 3.88
CA THR A 60 5.31 -23.36 4.56
C THR A 60 4.55 -22.76 5.75
N LYS A 61 3.52 -23.46 6.25
CA LYS A 61 2.73 -22.99 7.39
C LYS A 61 3.60 -22.84 8.64
N GLU A 62 4.54 -23.76 8.84
CA GLU A 62 5.44 -23.78 9.98
C GLU A 62 6.37 -22.57 9.96
N VAL A 63 6.98 -22.26 8.81
CA VAL A 63 7.84 -21.09 8.65
C VAL A 63 7.04 -19.80 8.75
N PHE A 64 5.81 -19.77 8.21
CA PHE A 64 4.92 -18.63 8.34
C PHE A 64 4.59 -18.32 9.80
N ILE A 65 4.18 -19.33 10.58
CA ILE A 65 3.88 -19.18 12.00
C ILE A 65 5.14 -18.79 12.78
N TRP A 66 6.28 -19.41 12.48
CA TRP A 66 7.55 -19.07 13.13
C TRP A 66 7.89 -17.59 12.92
N LEU A 67 7.79 -17.10 11.69
CA LEU A 67 8.08 -15.71 11.35
C LEU A 67 7.07 -14.76 11.99
N LEU A 68 5.78 -15.11 11.96
CA LEU A 68 4.73 -14.34 12.62
C LEU A 68 5.06 -14.15 14.10
N ASN A 69 5.45 -15.21 14.81
CA ASN A 69 5.84 -15.13 16.21
C ASN A 69 7.07 -14.22 16.47
N GLN A 70 7.92 -13.98 15.47
CA GLN A 70 9.04 -13.03 15.61
C GLN A 70 8.61 -11.58 15.48
N ILE A 71 7.54 -11.30 14.72
CA ILE A 71 7.17 -9.93 14.32
C ILE A 71 5.87 -9.45 14.95
N ASP A 72 5.02 -10.34 15.47
CA ASP A 72 3.66 -10.02 15.93
C ASP A 72 3.62 -8.97 17.04
N LEU A 73 4.66 -8.89 17.87
CA LEU A 73 4.75 -7.92 18.98
C LEU A 73 5.64 -6.71 18.68
N HIS A 74 6.18 -6.60 17.46
CA HIS A 74 7.16 -5.56 17.16
C HIS A 74 6.46 -4.28 16.66
N ASP A 75 6.72 -3.15 17.33
CA ASP A 75 6.03 -1.87 17.13
C ASP A 75 6.00 -1.38 15.67
N VAL A 76 7.02 -1.69 14.87
CA VAL A 76 7.04 -1.34 13.43
C VAL A 76 5.84 -1.87 12.65
N PHE A 77 5.25 -2.99 13.06
CA PHE A 77 4.07 -3.59 12.41
C PHE A 77 2.74 -3.13 13.02
N HIS A 78 2.78 -2.21 13.98
CA HIS A 78 1.61 -1.63 14.64
C HIS A 78 1.64 -0.11 14.49
N ASN A 79 0.67 0.46 13.80
CA ASN A 79 0.51 1.91 13.78
C ASN A 79 -0.64 2.38 14.67
N ASN A 80 -0.36 3.32 15.58
CA ASN A 80 -1.38 4.01 16.36
C ASN A 80 -2.02 5.17 15.58
N CYS A 81 -2.30 4.96 14.29
CA CYS A 81 -2.83 5.99 13.41
C CYS A 81 -4.35 5.93 13.32
N PHE A 82 -4.98 7.06 12.95
CA PHE A 82 -6.42 7.14 12.68
C PHE A 82 -6.90 6.12 11.62
N ARG A 83 -6.00 5.72 10.73
CA ARG A 83 -6.20 4.59 9.82
C ARG A 83 -5.27 3.45 10.24
N PRO A 84 -5.78 2.45 10.96
CA PRO A 84 -4.95 1.33 11.41
C PRO A 84 -4.47 0.51 10.22
N GLN A 85 -3.27 -0.06 10.34
CA GLN A 85 -2.76 -1.10 9.48
C GLN A 85 -3.62 -2.37 9.64
N LEU A 86 -3.52 -3.27 8.66
CA LEU A 86 -4.10 -4.60 8.80
C LEU A 86 -3.45 -5.35 9.98
N PRO A 87 -4.10 -6.35 10.58
CA PRO A 87 -3.45 -7.21 11.56
C PRO A 87 -2.14 -7.80 11.01
N VAL A 88 -1.13 -7.99 11.86
CA VAL A 88 0.22 -8.44 11.46
C VAL A 88 0.20 -9.72 10.59
N PRO A 89 -0.63 -10.75 10.87
CA PRO A 89 -0.68 -11.93 10.01
C PRO A 89 -1.13 -11.61 8.57
N HIS A 90 -2.05 -10.66 8.38
CA HIS A 90 -2.48 -10.20 7.06
C HIS A 90 -1.40 -9.40 6.36
N GLN A 91 -0.68 -8.55 7.09
CA GLN A 91 0.45 -7.81 6.53
C GLN A 91 1.51 -8.78 5.98
N LEU A 92 1.82 -9.84 6.75
CA LEU A 92 2.82 -10.83 6.38
C LEU A 92 2.41 -11.64 5.14
N GLU A 93 1.17 -12.12 5.10
CA GLU A 93 0.66 -12.84 3.94
C GLU A 93 0.62 -11.97 2.67
N LEU A 94 0.17 -10.72 2.78
CA LEU A 94 0.19 -9.78 1.67
C LEU A 94 1.61 -9.50 1.18
N ALA A 95 2.57 -9.33 2.10
CA ALA A 95 3.97 -9.12 1.76
C ALA A 95 4.53 -10.33 1.00
N HIS A 96 4.31 -11.53 1.49
CA HIS A 96 4.74 -12.77 0.84
C HIS A 96 4.12 -12.95 -0.55
N LYS A 97 2.82 -12.73 -0.68
CA LYS A 97 2.12 -12.79 -1.98
C LYS A 97 2.73 -11.80 -2.97
N ARG A 98 3.00 -10.56 -2.55
CA ARG A 98 3.58 -9.53 -3.41
C ARG A 98 5.02 -9.83 -3.80
N LEU A 99 5.85 -10.24 -2.84
CA LEU A 99 7.26 -10.58 -3.10
C LEU A 99 7.37 -11.80 -4.03
N GLY A 100 6.52 -12.81 -3.83
CA GLY A 100 6.52 -14.03 -4.63
C GLY A 100 5.88 -13.89 -6.02
N SER A 101 4.86 -13.04 -6.16
CA SER A 101 4.11 -12.92 -7.43
C SER A 101 4.63 -11.82 -8.34
N ASN A 102 5.22 -10.73 -7.79
CA ASN A 102 5.63 -9.57 -8.58
C ASN A 102 7.10 -9.58 -8.99
N GLY A 103 7.91 -10.54 -8.50
CA GLY A 103 9.34 -10.64 -8.82
C GLY A 103 9.65 -10.81 -10.30
N ASN A 104 8.74 -11.42 -11.07
CA ASN A 104 8.95 -11.67 -12.50
C ASN A 104 8.64 -10.46 -13.39
N GLY A 105 7.88 -9.46 -12.91
CA GLY A 105 7.51 -8.29 -13.71
C GLY A 105 8.61 -7.24 -13.84
N ALA A 106 9.55 -7.20 -12.89
CA ALA A 106 10.69 -6.27 -12.90
C ALA A 106 11.90 -6.79 -13.70
N SER A 107 11.90 -8.07 -14.11
CA SER A 107 13.01 -8.72 -14.82
C SER A 107 12.80 -8.80 -16.35
N VAL A 108 11.69 -8.30 -16.87
CA VAL A 108 11.38 -8.20 -18.31
C VAL A 108 11.52 -6.75 -18.83
N GLY A 109 12.54 -6.05 -18.35
CA GLY A 109 13.00 -4.76 -18.86
C GLY A 109 14.23 -4.91 -19.73
#